data_AF-A0A2A2L617-F1
#
_entry.id   AF-A0A2A2L617-F1
#
_cell.length_a   1.000
_cell.length_b   1.000
_cell.length_c   1.000
_cell.angle_alpha   90.00
_cell.angle_beta   90.00
_cell.angle_gamma   90.00
#
_symmetry.space_group_name_H-M   'P 1'
#
loop_
_entity.id
_entity.type
_entity.pdbx_description
1 polymer ?
#
loop_
_entity_poly.entity_id
_entity_poly.type
_entity_poly.pdbx_seq_one_letter_code
_entity_poly.pdbx_strand_id
1 'polypeptide(L)'
;MFSKFIHFAFLFAFQFFLLIFLFQMATEIAQRVDDLTLSDSGASTSNQKRKNVAGRYDIQLGDITHHNVLQLRRLNQAVFPVTYNDKFYTEVISAGELAKYAYFNDVVVGAVCCRADAYNGKKAMYIMTLGTLAPYRQ
;
A
#
# COMPACT_ATOMS: atom_id res chain seq x y z
N MET A 1 -2.36 -10.88 -41.24
CA MET A 1 -2.37 -9.43 -40.89
C MET A 1 -3.34 -9.10 -39.73
N PHE A 2 -4.38 -9.90 -39.47
CA PHE A 2 -5.39 -9.66 -38.41
C PHE A 2 -4.92 -9.84 -36.94
N SER A 3 -3.97 -10.74 -36.66
CA SER A 3 -3.53 -11.03 -35.28
C SER A 3 -2.79 -9.85 -34.61
N LYS A 4 -2.03 -9.05 -35.39
CA LYS A 4 -1.34 -7.86 -34.87
C LYS A 4 -2.29 -6.72 -34.51
N PHE A 5 -3.49 -6.68 -35.11
CA PHE A 5 -4.47 -5.63 -34.88
C PHE A 5 -5.21 -5.82 -33.54
N ILE A 6 -5.49 -7.07 -33.16
CA ILE A 6 -6.14 -7.42 -31.88
C ILE A 6 -5.20 -7.15 -30.71
N HIS A 7 -3.91 -7.47 -30.84
CA HIS A 7 -2.93 -7.20 -29.80
C HIS A 7 -2.71 -5.69 -29.59
N PHE A 8 -2.76 -4.90 -30.66
CA PHE A 8 -2.64 -3.45 -30.59
C PHE A 8 -3.88 -2.79 -29.97
N ALA A 9 -5.07 -3.30 -30.30
CA ALA A 9 -6.32 -2.84 -29.68
C ALA A 9 -6.39 -3.18 -28.18
N PHE A 10 -5.90 -4.35 -27.77
CA PHE A 10 -5.87 -4.76 -26.36
C PHE A 10 -4.86 -3.94 -25.54
N LEU A 11 -3.69 -3.64 -26.13
CA LEU A 11 -2.69 -2.78 -25.50
C LEU A 11 -3.18 -1.34 -25.36
N PHE A 12 -3.92 -0.83 -26.35
CA PHE A 12 -4.49 0.52 -26.29
C PHE A 12 -5.63 0.62 -25.27
N ALA A 13 -6.49 -0.40 -25.18
CA ALA A 13 -7.54 -0.48 -24.17
C ALA A 13 -6.97 -0.62 -22.75
N PHE A 14 -5.91 -1.41 -22.57
CA PHE A 14 -5.22 -1.56 -21.28
C PHE A 14 -4.55 -0.25 -20.86
N GLN A 15 -3.94 0.48 -21.80
CA GLN A 15 -3.33 1.78 -21.54
C GLN A 15 -4.37 2.84 -21.15
N PHE A 16 -5.54 2.85 -21.82
CA PHE A 16 -6.63 3.78 -21.50
C PHE A 16 -7.24 3.48 -20.13
N PHE A 17 -7.40 2.20 -19.80
CA PHE A 17 -7.89 1.77 -18.49
C PHE A 17 -6.89 2.13 -17.38
N LEU A 18 -5.59 1.99 -17.63
CA LEU A 18 -4.54 2.42 -16.71
C LEU A 18 -4.58 3.93 -16.46
N LEU A 19 -4.85 4.72 -17.50
CA LEU A 19 -4.90 6.17 -17.43
C LEU A 19 -6.14 6.67 -16.67
N ILE A 20 -7.29 6.02 -16.88
CA ILE A 20 -8.52 6.30 -16.13
C ILE A 20 -8.34 5.90 -14.66
N PHE A 21 -7.73 4.74 -14.38
CA PHE A 21 -7.49 4.28 -13.02
C PHE A 21 -6.49 5.19 -12.27
N LEU A 22 -5.44 5.68 -12.96
CA LEU A 22 -4.51 6.67 -12.43
C LEU A 22 -5.16 8.04 -12.20
N PHE A 23 -6.04 8.48 -13.10
CA PHE A 23 -6.77 9.74 -12.93
C PHE A 23 -7.72 9.69 -11.73
N GLN A 24 -8.44 8.57 -11.59
CA GLN A 24 -9.37 8.35 -10.48
C GLN A 24 -8.64 8.24 -9.13
N MET A 25 -7.46 7.62 -9.11
CA MET A 25 -6.61 7.51 -7.91
C MET A 25 -5.96 8.85 -7.52
N ALA A 26 -5.63 9.71 -8.49
CA ALA A 26 -5.05 11.03 -8.21
C ALA A 26 -6.06 12.00 -7.58
N THR A 27 -7.32 11.96 -8.01
CA THR A 27 -8.39 12.80 -7.42
C THR A 27 -8.65 12.46 -5.95
N GLU A 28 -8.49 11.20 -5.57
CA GLU A 28 -8.79 10.74 -4.20
C GLU A 28 -7.66 11.03 -3.18
N ILE A 29 -6.43 11.22 -3.65
CA ILE A 29 -5.29 11.63 -2.80
C ILE A 29 -5.33 13.14 -2.52
N ALA A 30 -5.83 13.95 -3.46
CA ALA A 30 -5.90 15.41 -3.30
C ALA A 30 -6.90 15.89 -2.23
N GLN A 31 -7.85 15.04 -1.79
CA GLN A 31 -8.87 15.43 -0.80
C GLN A 31 -8.54 15.05 0.66
N ARG A 32 -7.43 14.34 0.92
CA ARG A 32 -7.09 13.85 2.28
C ARG A 32 -5.87 14.54 2.91
N VAL A 33 -5.33 15.57 2.28
CA VAL A 33 -4.13 16.28 2.79
C VAL A 33 -4.48 17.52 3.64
N ASP A 34 -5.71 18.05 3.57
CA ASP A 34 -6.04 19.30 4.28
C ASP A 34 -6.47 19.12 5.76
N ASP A 35 -6.78 17.90 6.22
CA ASP A 35 -7.34 17.67 7.57
C ASP A 35 -6.33 17.24 8.66
N LEU A 36 -5.03 17.13 8.36
CA LEU A 36 -4.02 16.66 9.33
C LEU A 36 -3.20 17.77 10.01
N THR A 37 -3.61 19.04 9.86
CA THR A 37 -3.11 20.10 10.75
C THR A 37 -4.01 20.25 11.96
N LEU A 38 -3.75 19.44 13.00
CA LEU A 38 -3.87 19.75 14.43
C LEU A 38 -4.05 18.45 15.24
N SER A 39 -2.95 17.79 15.57
CA SER A 39 -2.64 17.48 16.98
C SER A 39 -1.30 16.78 17.08
N ASP A 40 -0.61 17.23 18.10
CA ASP A 40 0.76 16.96 18.48
C ASP A 40 0.90 15.62 19.25
N SER A 41 2.16 15.27 19.44
CA SER A 41 2.74 14.48 20.53
C SER A 41 2.56 12.96 20.60
N GLY A 42 3.72 12.28 20.66
CA GLY A 42 3.94 11.24 21.66
C GLY A 42 4.08 9.81 21.14
N ALA A 43 5.31 9.27 21.28
CA ALA A 43 5.53 7.84 21.30
C ALA A 43 4.65 7.17 22.37
N SER A 44 4.04 6.02 22.05
CA SER A 44 3.66 4.97 23.01
C SER A 44 3.22 3.70 22.28
N THR A 45 4.05 2.68 22.37
CA THR A 45 3.66 1.27 22.27
C THR A 45 2.39 1.05 23.10
N SER A 46 1.25 0.78 22.48
CA SER A 46 0.03 0.42 23.22
C SER A 46 -0.60 -0.85 22.65
N ASN A 47 -0.42 -1.88 23.46
CA ASN A 47 -1.11 -3.15 23.52
C ASN A 47 -2.63 -2.93 23.44
N GLN A 48 -3.26 -3.11 22.28
CA GLN A 48 -4.72 -3.01 22.13
C GLN A 48 -5.37 -4.39 21.97
N LYS A 49 -5.61 -5.03 23.11
CA LYS A 49 -6.53 -6.17 23.28
C LYS A 49 -7.97 -5.74 22.92
N ARG A 50 -8.40 -5.91 21.65
CA ARG A 50 -9.74 -5.52 21.19
C ARG A 50 -10.81 -6.61 21.35
N LYS A 51 -11.16 -6.93 22.62
CA LYS A 51 -12.41 -7.59 23.13
C LYS A 51 -12.90 -8.81 22.32
N ASN A 52 -13.97 -9.52 22.62
CA ASN A 52 -14.50 -10.62 21.77
C ASN A 52 -16.03 -10.45 21.63
N VAL A 53 -16.55 -10.39 20.40
CA VAL A 53 -17.96 -10.20 20.02
C VAL A 53 -18.13 -10.90 18.67
N ALA A 54 -18.81 -12.04 18.67
CA ALA A 54 -18.90 -13.00 17.59
C ALA A 54 -19.35 -12.39 16.24
N GLY A 55 -18.66 -12.77 15.15
CA GLY A 55 -18.89 -12.31 13.77
C GLY A 55 -17.74 -11.48 13.16
N ARG A 56 -16.48 -11.78 13.52
CA ARG A 56 -15.40 -10.79 13.54
C ARG A 56 -14.57 -10.74 12.26
N TYR A 57 -14.53 -9.56 11.66
CA TYR A 57 -13.42 -9.13 10.83
C TYR A 57 -12.24 -8.82 11.75
N ASP A 58 -11.29 -9.73 11.86
CA ASP A 58 -10.08 -9.49 12.65
C ASP A 58 -9.01 -8.87 11.76
N ILE A 59 -8.68 -7.61 12.03
CA ILE A 59 -7.66 -6.86 11.30
C ILE A 59 -6.44 -6.71 12.20
N GLN A 60 -5.31 -7.26 11.75
CA GLN A 60 -4.05 -7.21 12.46
C GLN A 60 -2.95 -6.56 11.61
N LEU A 61 -1.99 -5.92 12.25
CA LEU A 61 -0.78 -5.43 11.60
C LEU A 61 0.38 -6.37 11.92
N GLY A 62 1.17 -6.72 10.92
CA GLY A 62 2.36 -7.55 11.12
C GLY A 62 3.59 -6.99 10.42
N ASP A 63 4.75 -7.44 10.88
CA ASP A 63 6.04 -6.92 10.42
C ASP A 63 6.47 -7.51 9.07
N ILE A 64 7.15 -6.67 8.30
CA ILE A 64 7.83 -7.10 7.07
C ILE A 64 9.25 -7.50 7.44
N THR A 65 9.60 -8.74 7.14
CA THR A 65 10.90 -9.36 7.42
C THR A 65 11.50 -9.88 6.13
N HIS A 66 12.80 -10.20 6.17
CA HIS A 66 13.47 -10.82 5.02
C HIS A 66 12.84 -12.17 4.60
N HIS A 67 12.12 -12.84 5.51
CA HIS A 67 11.48 -14.12 5.23
C HIS A 67 10.15 -13.99 4.47
N ASN A 68 9.42 -12.88 4.68
CA ASN A 68 8.08 -12.69 4.12
C ASN A 68 8.03 -11.64 3.00
N VAL A 69 9.12 -10.91 2.73
CA VAL A 69 9.18 -9.83 1.71
C VAL A 69 8.69 -10.25 0.30
N LEU A 70 8.83 -11.52 -0.08
CA LEU A 70 8.30 -12.03 -1.35
C LEU A 70 6.78 -11.94 -1.44
N GLN A 71 6.07 -12.03 -0.30
CA GLN A 71 4.63 -11.79 -0.23
C GLN A 71 4.31 -10.32 -0.52
N LEU A 72 5.14 -9.38 -0.05
CA LEU A 72 4.97 -7.95 -0.38
C LEU A 72 5.14 -7.72 -1.87
N ARG A 73 6.12 -8.38 -2.50
CA ARG A 73 6.34 -8.27 -3.95
C ARG A 73 5.13 -8.74 -4.74
N ARG A 74 4.56 -9.90 -4.39
CA ARG A 74 3.34 -10.42 -5.03
C ARG A 74 2.14 -9.52 -4.80
N LEU A 75 1.97 -9.02 -3.56
CA LEU A 75 0.91 -8.09 -3.22
C LEU A 75 1.00 -6.81 -4.06
N ASN A 76 2.18 -6.18 -4.12
CA ASN A 76 2.38 -4.95 -4.88
C ASN A 76 2.15 -5.15 -6.38
N GLN A 77 2.54 -6.31 -6.94
CA GLN A 77 2.24 -6.65 -8.34
C GLN A 77 0.74 -6.84 -8.62
N ALA A 78 -0.02 -7.31 -7.63
CA ALA A 78 -1.46 -7.50 -7.77
C ALA A 78 -2.24 -6.18 -7.55
N VAL A 79 -1.71 -5.29 -6.71
CA VAL A 79 -2.38 -4.06 -6.29
C VAL A 79 -2.03 -2.87 -7.18
N PHE A 80 -0.78 -2.79 -7.64
CA PHE A 80 -0.28 -1.69 -8.44
C PHE A 80 0.10 -2.13 -9.85
N PRO A 81 -0.16 -1.30 -10.87
CA PRO A 81 0.25 -1.60 -12.24
C PRO A 81 1.75 -1.43 -12.48
N VAL A 82 2.51 -0.97 -11.49
CA VAL A 82 3.94 -0.68 -11.57
C VAL A 82 4.73 -1.75 -10.83
N THR A 83 5.79 -2.24 -11.46
CA THR A 83 6.72 -3.18 -10.82
C THR A 83 7.84 -2.41 -10.11
N TYR A 84 7.93 -2.58 -8.80
CA TYR A 84 9.03 -2.03 -7.99
C TYR A 84 10.29 -2.88 -8.13
N ASN A 85 11.46 -2.23 -8.03
CA ASN A 85 12.77 -2.88 -8.09
C ASN A 85 13.15 -3.56 -6.77
N ASP A 86 14.21 -4.37 -6.78
CA ASP A 86 14.68 -5.06 -5.57
C ASP A 86 15.20 -4.09 -4.49
N LYS A 87 15.74 -2.93 -4.90
CA LYS A 87 16.21 -1.87 -3.97
C LYS A 87 15.08 -1.39 -3.06
N PHE A 88 13.88 -1.21 -3.59
CA PHE A 88 12.70 -0.84 -2.81
C PHE A 88 12.44 -1.85 -1.68
N TYR A 89 12.47 -3.15 -1.99
CA TYR A 89 12.19 -4.19 -0.98
C TYR A 89 13.28 -4.26 0.10
N THR A 90 14.55 -4.01 -0.26
CA THR A 90 15.65 -3.91 0.72
C THR A 90 15.48 -2.70 1.64
N GLU A 91 15.06 -1.55 1.10
CA GLU A 91 14.75 -0.35 1.90
C GLU A 91 13.58 -0.63 2.85
N VAL A 92 12.53 -1.32 2.40
CA VAL A 92 11.35 -1.67 3.22
C VAL A 92 11.72 -2.58 4.39
N ILE A 93 12.55 -3.61 4.19
CA ILE A 93 13.02 -4.48 5.28
C ILE A 93 13.80 -3.66 6.32
N SER A 94 14.59 -2.68 5.86
CA SER A 94 15.39 -1.82 6.74
C SER A 94 14.55 -0.76 7.46
N ALA A 95 13.33 -0.49 6.97
CA ALA A 95 12.43 0.54 7.51
C ALA A 95 11.75 0.14 8.83
N GLY A 96 11.76 -1.16 9.18
CA GLY A 96 11.23 -1.68 10.44
C GLY A 96 9.76 -1.31 10.66
N GLU A 97 9.47 -0.55 11.71
CA GLU A 97 8.11 -0.17 12.09
C GLU A 97 7.37 0.69 11.05
N LEU A 98 8.10 1.32 10.13
CA LEU A 98 7.52 2.14 9.06
C LEU A 98 6.89 1.31 7.94
N ALA A 99 7.05 -0.01 7.96
CA ALA A 99 6.43 -0.91 7.01
C ALA A 99 5.68 -2.04 7.72
N LYS A 100 4.41 -2.22 7.37
CA LYS A 100 3.54 -3.22 7.99
C LYS A 100 2.65 -3.88 6.94
N TYR A 101 2.41 -5.17 7.12
CA TYR A 101 1.31 -5.87 6.48
C TYR A 101 -0.01 -5.60 7.18
N ALA A 102 -1.08 -5.61 6.42
CA ALA A 102 -2.45 -5.70 6.92
C ALA A 102 -2.95 -7.13 6.73
N TYR A 103 -3.28 -7.78 7.84
CA TYR A 103 -3.89 -9.09 7.89
C TYR A 103 -5.39 -8.95 8.13
N PHE A 104 -6.17 -9.77 7.44
CA PHE A 104 -7.59 -9.93 7.66
C PHE A 104 -7.86 -11.43 7.84
N ASN A 105 -8.33 -11.83 9.02
CA ASN A 105 -8.52 -13.24 9.39
C ASN A 105 -7.27 -14.09 9.06
N ASP A 106 -6.10 -13.64 9.53
CA ASP A 106 -4.78 -14.26 9.31
C ASP A 106 -4.26 -14.31 7.86
N VAL A 107 -4.99 -13.70 6.91
CA VAL A 107 -4.56 -13.59 5.51
C VAL A 107 -3.99 -12.21 5.23
N VAL A 108 -2.81 -12.13 4.59
CA VAL A 108 -2.25 -10.85 4.12
C VAL A 108 -3.13 -10.30 3.02
N VAL A 109 -3.80 -9.17 3.28
CA VAL A 109 -4.69 -8.51 2.31
C VAL A 109 -4.14 -7.19 1.80
N GLY A 110 -3.20 -6.59 2.52
CA GLY A 110 -2.62 -5.30 2.17
C GLY A 110 -1.27 -5.06 2.83
N ALA A 111 -0.65 -3.94 2.47
CA ALA A 111 0.57 -3.47 3.09
C ALA A 111 0.67 -1.95 3.00
N VAL A 112 1.36 -1.37 3.97
CA VAL A 112 1.81 0.01 3.97
C VAL A 112 3.32 0.01 4.13
N CYS A 113 4.01 0.79 3.29
CA CYS A 113 5.45 0.98 3.35
C CYS A 113 5.75 2.47 3.31
N CYS A 114 6.36 2.96 4.39
CA CYS A 114 6.76 4.34 4.55
C CYS A 114 8.27 4.46 4.66
N ARG A 115 8.79 5.65 4.32
CA ARG A 115 10.17 6.04 4.51
C ARG A 115 10.21 7.37 5.28
N ALA A 116 11.11 7.48 6.25
CA ALA A 116 11.37 8.77 6.88
C ALA A 116 12.05 9.70 5.87
N ASP A 117 11.53 10.90 5.72
CA ASP A 117 12.02 11.90 4.78
C ASP A 117 12.16 13.27 5.45
N ALA A 118 12.80 14.22 4.79
CA ALA A 118 12.92 15.60 5.23
C ALA A 118 12.33 16.52 4.19
N TYR A 119 11.20 17.15 4.51
CA TYR A 119 10.55 18.12 3.63
C TYR A 119 10.76 19.53 4.19
N ASN A 120 11.43 20.40 3.45
CA ASN A 120 11.74 21.78 3.84
C ASN A 120 12.38 21.90 5.25
N GLY A 121 13.34 21.01 5.56
CA GLY A 121 14.03 20.99 6.85
C GLY A 121 13.20 20.47 8.02
N LYS A 122 11.97 20.00 7.78
CA LYS A 122 11.11 19.34 8.78
C LYS A 122 11.06 17.84 8.53
N LYS A 123 10.96 17.07 9.62
CA LYS A 123 10.75 15.62 9.56
C LYS A 123 9.40 15.34 8.91
N ALA A 124 9.41 14.58 7.82
CA ALA A 124 8.24 14.15 7.08
C ALA A 124 8.24 12.62 6.94
N MET A 125 7.07 12.05 6.62
CA MET A 125 6.94 10.63 6.31
C MET A 125 6.47 10.50 4.87
N TYR A 126 7.29 9.87 4.03
CA TYR A 126 6.95 9.57 2.65
C TYR A 126 6.29 8.19 2.57
N ILE A 127 5.04 8.14 2.14
CA ILE A 127 4.33 6.88 1.89
C ILE A 127 4.75 6.40 0.50
N MET A 128 5.50 5.31 0.43
CA MET A 128 5.98 4.75 -0.82
C MET A 128 4.90 3.88 -1.48
N THR A 129 4.27 3.02 -0.69
CA THR A 129 3.17 2.15 -1.14
C THR A 129 2.14 2.02 -0.04
N LEU A 130 0.87 2.23 -0.36
CA LEU A 130 -0.25 1.91 0.51
C LEU A 130 -1.32 1.25 -0.35
N GLY A 131 -1.64 0.00 -0.06
CA GLY A 131 -2.52 -0.75 -0.94
C GLY A 131 -3.10 -1.99 -0.29
N THR A 132 -4.32 -2.31 -0.69
CA THR A 132 -5.04 -3.54 -0.33
C THR A 132 -5.58 -4.21 -1.60
N LEU A 133 -5.74 -5.54 -1.54
CA LEU A 133 -6.35 -6.33 -2.59
C LEU A 133 -7.78 -5.86 -2.85
N ALA A 134 -8.19 -5.83 -4.13
CA ALA A 134 -9.50 -5.31 -4.54
C ALA A 134 -10.72 -5.92 -3.81
N PRO A 135 -10.77 -7.25 -3.53
CA PRO A 135 -11.90 -7.85 -2.81
C PRO A 135 -12.05 -7.40 -1.36
N TYR A 136 -11.03 -6.76 -0.80
CA TYR A 136 -10.98 -6.29 0.59
C TYR A 136 -11.06 -4.76 0.70
N ARG A 137 -11.38 -4.07 -0.40
CA ARG A 137 -11.73 -2.64 -0.41
C ARG A 137 -13.23 -2.54 -0.13
N GLN A 138 -13.61 -1.76 0.88
CA GLN A 138 -15.03 -1.42 1.14
C GLN A 138 -15.39 -0.09 0.50
#